data_AF-A0A535UR40-F1
#
_entry.id   AF-A0A535UR40-F1
#
_cell.length_a   1.000
_cell.length_b   1.000
_cell.length_c   1.000
_cell.angle_alpha   90.00
_cell.angle_beta   90.00
_cell.angle_gamma   90.00
#
_symmetry.space_group_name_H-M   'P 1'
#
loop_
_entity.id
_entity.type
_entity.pdbx_description
1 polymer ?
#
loop_
_entity_poly.entity_id
_entity_poly.type
_entity_poly.pdbx_seq_one_letter_code
_entity_poly.pdbx_strand_id
1 'polypeptide(L)' 'MRANPNVELHLNTDEVGDVVVRVTGKAKVSRSEPPANKVPAYVRKYRDQIKGFGWTPQVFAEKYPHPIRVRQLRFH' A
#
# COMPACT_ATOMS: atom_id res chain seq x y z
N MET A 1 6.79 -3.25 11.87
CA MET A 1 7.91 -3.21 10.90
C MET A 1 9.24 -2.74 11.49
N ARG A 2 9.32 -1.76 12.41
CA ARG A 2 10.63 -1.22 12.83
C ARG A 2 11.60 -2.27 13.42
N ALA A 3 11.08 -3.31 14.09
CA ALA A 3 11.89 -4.40 14.64
C ALA A 3 12.10 -5.59 13.68
N ASN A 4 11.28 -5.71 12.62
CA ASN A 4 11.39 -6.77 11.62
C ASN A 4 10.94 -6.24 10.26
N PRO A 5 11.87 -6.05 9.30
CA PRO A 5 11.56 -5.53 7.97
C PRO A 5 11.03 -6.60 7.01
N ASN A 6 11.06 -7.88 7.38
CA ASN A 6 10.52 -8.95 6.52
C ASN A 6 9.00 -8.87 6.47
N VAL A 7 8.44 -8.80 5.27
CA VAL A 7 6.99 -8.76 5.05
C VAL A 7 6.58 -9.69 3.93
N GLU A 8 5.31 -10.04 3.93
CA GLU A 8 4.65 -10.78 2.86
C GLU A 8 3.33 -10.08 2.51
N LEU A 9 3.07 -9.93 1.21
CA LEU A 9 1.82 -9.41 0.66
C LEU A 9 1.08 -10.55 0.00
N HIS A 10 -0.18 -10.72 0.40
CA HIS A 10 -1.11 -11.68 -0.19
C HIS A 10 -2.19 -10.86 -0.89
N LEU A 11 -2.37 -11.07 -2.19
CA LEU A 11 -3.49 -10.47 -2.90
C LEU A 11 -4.69 -11.39 -2.76
N ASN A 12 -5.81 -10.85 -2.29
CA ASN A 12 -7.04 -11.61 -2.21
C ASN A 12 -7.45 -12.08 -3.60
N THR A 13 -8.00 -13.30 -3.65
CA THR A 13 -8.66 -13.85 -4.83
C THR A 13 -10.17 -13.59 -4.77
N ASP A 14 -10.85 -13.73 -5.89
CA ASP A 14 -12.31 -13.73 -6.00
C ASP A 14 -12.83 -15.15 -6.31
N GLU A 15 -14.14 -15.28 -6.56
CA GLU A 15 -14.80 -16.57 -6.81
C GLU A 15 -14.27 -17.32 -8.03
N VAL A 16 -13.54 -16.64 -8.94
CA VAL A 16 -12.98 -17.23 -10.16
C VAL A 16 -11.46 -17.33 -10.15
N GLY A 17 -10.80 -16.91 -9.07
CA GLY A 17 -9.34 -16.89 -9.05
C GLY A 17 -8.74 -18.18 -8.48
N ASP A 18 -8.13 -18.95 -9.37
CA ASP A 18 -7.45 -20.22 -9.08
C ASP A 18 -6.06 -20.07 -8.43
N VAL A 19 -5.50 -18.85 -8.42
CA VAL A 19 -4.12 -18.58 -7.97
C VAL A 19 -4.06 -17.38 -7.03
N VAL A 20 -3.47 -17.59 -5.86
CA VAL A 20 -3.15 -16.51 -4.92
C VAL A 20 -1.70 -16.07 -5.14
N VAL A 21 -1.50 -14.86 -5.63
CA VAL A 21 -0.16 -14.28 -5.76
C VAL A 21 0.36 -13.89 -4.39
N ARG A 22 1.51 -14.46 -4.01
CA ARG A 22 2.19 -14.16 -2.76
C ARG A 22 3.56 -13.55 -3.02
N VAL A 23 3.83 -12.42 -2.38
CA VAL A 23 5.08 -11.67 -2.59
C VAL A 23 5.78 -11.41 -1.26
N THR A 24 7.01 -11.88 -1.11
CA THR A 24 7.86 -11.56 0.05
C THR A 24 8.80 -10.41 -0.26
N GLY A 25 9.20 -9.64 0.76
CA GLY A 25 10.18 -8.57 0.59
C GLY A 25 10.61 -7.87 1.88
N LYS A 26 11.38 -6.79 1.74
CA LYS A 26 11.84 -5.94 2.83
C LYS A 26 11.12 -4.60 2.82
N ALA A 27 10.39 -4.28 3.89
CA ALA A 27 9.63 -3.05 4.03
C ALA A 27 10.40 -1.96 4.79
N LYS A 28 10.26 -0.72 4.32
CA LYS A 28 10.76 0.49 4.98
C LYS A 28 9.70 1.58 4.95
N VAL A 29 9.51 2.24 6.09
CA VAL A 29 8.71 3.48 6.16
C VAL A 29 9.57 4.61 5.57
N SER A 30 9.07 5.25 4.52
CA SER A 30 9.77 6.34 3.84
C SER A 30 9.29 7.69 4.38
N ARG A 31 10.19 8.45 5.02
CA ARG A 31 9.89 9.77 5.58
C ARG A 31 10.16 10.92 4.62
N SER A 32 10.94 10.68 3.57
CA SER A 32 11.34 11.68 2.58
C SER A 32 10.40 11.76 1.38
N GLU A 33 9.48 10.80 1.25
CA GLU A 33 8.56 10.74 0.13
C GLU A 33 7.26 11.50 0.41
N PRO A 34 6.61 12.03 -0.63
CA PRO A 34 5.36 12.76 -0.47
C PRO A 34 4.26 11.86 0.10
N PRO A 35 3.36 12.42 0.93
CA PRO A 35 2.16 11.72 1.36
C PRO A 35 1.21 11.45 0.19
N ALA A 36 0.28 10.53 0.39
CA ALA A 36 -0.58 10.01 -0.69
C ALA A 36 -1.36 11.09 -1.47
N ASN A 37 -1.85 12.14 -0.79
CA ASN A 37 -2.58 13.25 -1.42
C ASN A 37 -1.70 14.15 -2.32
N LYS A 38 -0.38 14.07 -2.21
CA LYS A 38 0.59 14.79 -3.06
C LYS A 38 1.14 13.92 -4.19
N VAL A 39 0.60 12.71 -4.39
CA VAL A 39 0.96 11.81 -5.50
C VAL A 39 -0.23 11.67 -6.45
N PRO A 40 -0.29 12.44 -7.56
CA PRO A 40 -1.48 12.46 -8.43
C PRO A 40 -1.90 11.11 -8.98
N ALA A 41 -0.93 10.25 -9.33
CA ALA A 41 -1.21 8.89 -9.83
C ALA A 41 -1.86 8.00 -8.76
N TYR A 42 -1.46 8.15 -7.49
CA TYR A 42 -2.05 7.40 -6.38
C TYR A 42 -3.50 7.84 -6.14
N VAL A 43 -3.74 9.16 -6.10
CA VAL A 43 -5.10 9.70 -5.94
C VAL A 43 -6.00 9.26 -7.08
N ARG A 44 -5.55 9.33 -8.34
CA ARG A 44 -6.34 8.84 -9.48
C ARG A 44 -6.75 7.38 -9.33
N LYS A 45 -5.84 6.53 -8.83
CA LYS A 45 -6.10 5.09 -8.66
C LYS A 45 -7.03 4.78 -7.48
N TYR A 46 -6.88 5.49 -6.36
CA TYR A 46 -7.47 5.07 -5.08
C TYR A 46 -8.58 6.01 -4.55
N ARG A 47 -8.89 7.12 -5.23
CA ARG A 47 -9.86 8.12 -4.72
C ARG A 47 -11.23 7.53 -4.37
N ASP A 48 -11.74 6.60 -5.17
CA ASP A 48 -13.09 6.06 -4.99
C ASP A 48 -13.13 5.08 -3.81
N GLN A 49 -12.07 4.30 -3.60
CA GLN A 49 -11.90 3.46 -2.42
C GLN A 49 -11.71 4.29 -1.14
N ILE A 50 -10.90 5.36 -1.21
CA ILE A 50 -10.72 6.30 -0.09
C ILE A 50 -12.07 6.94 0.29
N LYS A 51 -12.87 7.33 -0.71
CA LYS A 51 -14.23 7.84 -0.49
C LYS A 51 -15.15 6.77 0.12
N GLY A 52 -15.01 5.50 -0.27
CA GLY A 52 -15.72 4.36 0.32
C GLY A 52 -15.46 4.19 1.83
N PHE A 53 -14.29 4.60 2.32
CA PHE A 53 -14.00 4.67 3.77
C PHE A 53 -14.56 5.93 4.46
N GLY A 54 -15.29 6.80 3.75
CA GLY A 54 -15.79 8.07 4.26
C GLY A 54 -14.73 9.16 4.40
N TRP A 55 -13.58 9.02 3.72
CA TRP A 55 -12.45 9.94 3.85
C TRP A 55 -12.18 10.73 2.57
N THR A 56 -11.55 11.89 2.74
CA THR A 56 -10.90 12.61 1.63
C THR A 56 -9.45 12.13 1.48
N PRO A 57 -8.80 12.35 0.33
CA PRO A 57 -7.37 12.07 0.19
C PRO A 57 -6.50 12.77 1.24
N GLN A 58 -6.90 13.97 1.69
CA GLN A 58 -6.21 14.70 2.75
C GLN A 58 -6.32 13.96 4.09
N VAL A 59 -7.53 13.56 4.50
CA VAL A 59 -7.73 12.78 5.74
C VAL A 59 -6.97 11.46 5.70
N PHE A 60 -6.95 10.79 4.54
CA PHE A 60 -6.16 9.58 4.34
C PHE A 60 -4.66 9.85 4.55
N ALA A 61 -4.12 10.93 3.99
CA ALA A 61 -2.72 11.32 4.15
C ALA A 61 -2.36 11.73 5.58
N GLU A 62 -3.29 12.33 6.33
CA GLU A 62 -3.10 12.66 7.75
C GLU A 62 -3.04 11.40 8.63
N LYS A 63 -3.90 10.41 8.34
CA LYS A 63 -3.90 9.10 9.02
C LYS A 63 -2.69 8.23 8.66
N TYR A 64 -2.25 8.31 7.40
CA TYR A 64 -1.11 7.54 6.86
C TYR A 64 -0.06 8.47 6.26
N PRO A 65 0.71 9.19 7.11
CA PRO A 65 1.60 10.28 6.67
C PRO A 65 2.84 9.81 5.92
N HIS A 66 3.19 8.53 6.00
CA HIS A 66 4.41 7.99 5.40
C HIS A 66 4.11 6.74 4.58
N PRO A 67 4.52 6.70 3.30
CA PRO A 67 4.39 5.48 2.51
C PRO A 67 5.32 4.39 3.03
N ILE A 68 4.89 3.13 2.86
CA ILE A 68 5.71 1.95 3.06
C ILE A 68 6.22 1.50 1.70
N ARG A 69 7.53 1.39 1.55
CA ARG A 69 8.18 0.85 0.35
C ARG A 69 8.67 -0.55 0.62
N VAL A 70 8.23 -1.50 -0.18
CA VAL A 70 8.72 -2.88 -0.16
C VAL A 70 9.69 -3.07 -1.33
N ARG A 71 10.89 -3.58 -1.04
CA ARG A 71 11.96 -3.86 -2.01
C ARG A 71 12.41 -5.31 -1.89
N GLN A 72 13.27 -5.74 -2.82
CA GLN A 72 13.81 -7.11 -2.89
C GLN A 72 12.68 -8.15 -2.95
N LEU A 73 11.76 -7.93 -3.89
CA LEU A 73 10.55 -8.73 -4.04
C LEU A 73 10.88 -10.13 -4.55
N ARG A 74 10.24 -11.14 -3.98
CA ARG A 74 10.21 -12.51 -4.52
C ARG A 74 8.75 -12.94 -4.66
N PHE A 75 8.43 -13.51 -5.81
CA PHE A 75 7.09 -14.00 -6.15
C PHE A 75 7.04 -15.50 -5.93
N HIS A 76 5.88 -15.98 -5.48
CA HIS A 76 5.58 -17.37 -5.19
C HIS A 76 4.25 -17.76 -5.84
#